data_AF-A0AA35SPP5-F1
#
_entry.id   AF-A0AA35SPP5-F1
#
_cell.length_a   1.000
_cell.length_b   1.000
_cell.length_c   1.000
_cell.angle_alpha   90.00
_cell.angle_beta   90.00
_cell.angle_gamma   90.00
#
_symmetry.space_group_name_H-M   'P 1'
#
loop_
_entity.id
_entity.type
_entity.pdbx_description
1 polymer ?
#
loop_
_entity_poly.entity_id
_entity_poly.type
_entity_poly.pdbx_seq_one_letter_code
_entity_poly.pdbx_strand_id
1 'polypeptide(L)'
;MQFYIREAWILDERRFREWLDLFTDDVFYFMPRRLNIHRHETERELTPVGDLAIFEDDKTYLTMRVERLETGMAWGEDPPSRTRHLVGNLVVEPQPDGEVRIASDRVILTVVLAH
;
A
#
# COMPACT_ATOMS: atom_id res chain seq x y z
N MET A 1 9.47 8.97 -9.69
CA MET A 1 8.18 9.05 -10.41
C MET A 1 7.91 7.84 -11.30
N GLN A 2 8.84 7.46 -12.19
CA GLN A 2 8.65 6.31 -13.12
C GLN A 2 8.25 5.00 -12.41
N PHE A 3 8.86 4.72 -11.26
CA PHE A 3 8.53 3.56 -10.42
C PHE A 3 7.03 3.48 -10.08
N TYR A 4 6.45 4.52 -9.47
CA TYR A 4 5.03 4.52 -9.06
C TYR A 4 4.05 4.51 -10.23
N ILE A 5 4.44 5.09 -11.37
CA ILE A 5 3.62 4.99 -12.59
C ILE A 5 3.57 3.52 -13.06
N ARG A 6 4.70 2.81 -13.00
CA ARG A 6 4.77 1.38 -13.31
C ARG A 6 3.96 0.56 -12.32
N GLU A 7 4.09 0.82 -11.02
CA GLU A 7 3.32 0.17 -9.96
C GLU A 7 1.80 0.35 -10.18
N ALA A 8 1.36 1.59 -10.42
CA ALA A 8 -0.04 1.91 -10.73
C ALA A 8 -0.53 1.13 -11.96
N TRP A 9 0.27 1.05 -13.02
CA TRP A 9 -0.07 0.31 -14.23
C TRP A 9 -0.27 -1.18 -13.92
N ILE A 10 0.70 -1.85 -13.29
CA ILE A 10 0.59 -3.28 -13.03
C ILE A 10 -0.61 -3.62 -12.12
N LEU A 11 -0.96 -2.74 -11.17
CA LEU A 11 -2.17 -2.86 -10.35
C LEU A 11 -3.46 -2.69 -11.19
N ASP A 12 -3.53 -1.68 -12.06
CA ASP A 12 -4.67 -1.43 -12.95
C ASP A 12 -4.91 -2.61 -13.92
N GLU A 13 -3.83 -3.27 -14.37
CA GLU A 13 -3.88 -4.47 -15.24
C GLU A 13 -4.00 -5.78 -14.45
N ARG A 14 -4.16 -5.73 -13.12
CA ARG A 14 -4.32 -6.90 -12.24
C ARG A 14 -3.16 -7.88 -12.29
N ARG A 15 -1.96 -7.39 -12.58
CA ARG A 15 -0.71 -8.16 -12.51
C ARG A 15 -0.22 -8.23 -11.06
N PHE A 16 -1.04 -8.82 -10.19
CA PHE A 16 -0.84 -8.80 -8.74
C PHE A 16 0.43 -9.53 -8.28
N ARG A 17 0.81 -10.60 -8.99
CA ARG A 17 2.07 -11.31 -8.72
C ARG A 17 3.29 -10.42 -8.95
N GLU A 18 3.31 -9.69 -10.05
CA GLU A 18 4.39 -8.74 -10.34
C GLU A 18 4.38 -7.52 -9.43
N TRP A 19 3.19 -7.12 -8.96
CA TRP A 19 3.09 -6.10 -7.91
C TRP A 19 3.67 -6.59 -6.59
N LEU A 20 3.41 -7.85 -6.21
CA LEU A 20 4.02 -8.46 -5.03
C LEU A 20 5.54 -8.49 -5.14
N ASP A 21 6.09 -8.77 -6.33
CA ASP A 21 7.53 -8.82 -6.59
C ASP A 21 8.24 -7.45 -6.44
N LEU A 22 7.50 -6.33 -6.40
CA LEU A 22 8.08 -5.01 -6.12
C LEU A 22 8.49 -4.81 -4.65
N PHE A 23 7.93 -5.60 -3.75
CA PHE A 23 8.19 -5.46 -2.32
C PHE A 23 9.41 -6.25 -1.89
N THR A 24 10.17 -5.69 -0.96
CA THR A 24 11.20 -6.40 -0.21
C THR A 24 10.60 -7.45 0.71
N ASP A 25 11.43 -8.37 1.20
CA ASP A 25 10.98 -9.44 2.10
C ASP A 25 10.59 -8.90 3.49
N ASP A 26 11.12 -7.75 3.88
CA ASP A 26 10.85 -7.06 5.15
C ASP A 26 9.74 -5.99 5.03
N VAL A 27 8.95 -6.01 3.95
CA VAL A 27 7.83 -5.08 3.76
C VAL A 27 6.86 -5.12 4.94
N PHE A 28 6.44 -3.93 5.34
CA PHE A 28 5.31 -3.72 6.24
C PHE A 28 4.26 -2.82 5.58
N TYR A 29 3.21 -3.44 5.03
CA TYR A 29 2.12 -2.75 4.34
C TYR A 29 1.03 -2.37 5.33
N PHE A 30 1.06 -1.09 5.73
CA PHE A 30 0.20 -0.57 6.79
C PHE A 30 -0.74 0.53 6.29
N MET A 31 -2.03 0.35 6.57
CA MET A 31 -3.08 1.34 6.32
C MET A 31 -3.92 1.52 7.59
N PRO A 32 -3.72 2.61 8.36
CA PRO A 32 -4.47 2.84 9.59
C PRO A 32 -5.93 3.20 9.28
N ARG A 33 -6.79 3.02 10.27
CA ARG A 33 -8.13 3.61 10.23
C ARG A 33 -8.06 5.09 10.57
N ARG A 34 -8.89 5.87 9.87
CA ARG A 34 -9.09 7.29 10.17
C ARG A 34 -10.37 7.47 10.97
N LEU A 35 -10.27 8.14 12.11
CA LEU A 35 -11.37 8.34 13.05
C LEU A 35 -11.85 9.79 13.03
N ASN A 36 -13.16 9.99 13.16
CA ASN A 36 -13.73 11.30 13.42
C ASN A 36 -13.53 11.64 14.90
N ILE A 37 -12.64 12.58 15.17
CA ILE A 37 -12.24 12.98 16.53
C ILE A 37 -12.37 14.50 16.69
N HIS A 38 -12.38 14.97 17.94
CA HIS A 38 -12.32 16.40 18.20
C HIS A 38 -10.95 16.97 17.88
N ARG A 39 -10.90 18.25 17.46
CA ARG A 39 -9.65 18.93 17.05
C ARG A 39 -8.54 18.89 18.11
N HIS A 40 -8.88 18.87 19.39
CA HIS A 40 -7.90 18.81 20.48
C HIS A 40 -7.25 17.43 20.64
N GLU A 41 -7.76 16.40 19.98
CA GLU A 41 -7.27 15.01 20.06
C GLU A 41 -6.58 14.57 18.77
N THR A 42 -6.11 15.49 17.91
CA THR A 42 -5.66 15.21 16.52
C THR A 42 -4.68 14.03 16.42
N GLU A 43 -3.85 13.81 17.44
CA GLU A 43 -2.95 12.66 17.57
C GLU A 43 -3.64 11.27 17.54
N ARG A 44 -4.94 11.21 17.81
CA ARG A 44 -5.77 9.99 17.79
C ARG A 44 -6.54 9.80 16.48
N GLU A 45 -6.32 10.65 15.48
CA GLU A 45 -7.02 10.58 14.19
C GLU A 45 -6.72 9.27 13.46
N LEU A 46 -5.49 8.77 13.57
CA LEU A 46 -5.03 7.54 12.96
C LEU A 46 -4.79 6.48 14.03
N THR A 47 -5.25 5.24 13.78
CA THR A 47 -4.94 4.12 14.66
C THR A 47 -3.45 3.78 14.62
N PRO A 48 -2.81 3.51 15.77
CA PRO A 48 -1.41 3.05 15.79
C PRO A 48 -1.27 1.62 15.26
N VAL A 49 -0.04 1.22 14.97
CA VAL A 49 0.30 -0.18 14.65
C VAL A 49 -0.08 -1.08 15.84
N GLY A 50 -0.63 -2.26 15.55
CA GLY A 50 -1.09 -3.22 16.56
C GLY A 50 -2.48 -2.94 17.12
N ASP A 51 -3.15 -1.88 16.66
CA ASP A 51 -4.58 -1.66 16.89
C ASP A 51 -5.37 -2.01 15.61
N LEU A 52 -6.69 -1.78 15.59
CA LEU A 52 -7.54 -2.09 14.45
C LEU A 52 -7.23 -1.23 13.22
N ALA A 53 -6.41 -1.76 12.31
CA ALA A 53 -6.08 -1.18 11.01
C ALA A 53 -6.94 -1.75 9.86
N ILE A 54 -6.91 -1.09 8.70
CA ILE A 54 -7.51 -1.62 7.46
C ILE A 54 -6.58 -2.68 6.85
N PHE A 55 -5.28 -2.37 6.83
CA PHE A 55 -4.21 -3.30 6.46
C PHE A 55 -3.07 -3.20 7.46
N GLU A 56 -2.55 -4.36 7.85
CA GLU A 56 -1.34 -4.52 8.66
C GLU A 56 -0.72 -5.85 8.22
N ASP A 57 -0.11 -5.84 7.03
CA ASP A 57 0.34 -7.06 6.35
C ASP A 57 1.86 -7.05 6.18
N ASP A 58 2.50 -8.17 6.50
CA ASP A 58 3.86 -8.48 6.05
C ASP A 58 3.85 -9.15 4.66
N LYS A 59 5.03 -9.50 4.14
CA LYS A 59 5.16 -10.20 2.86
C LYS A 59 4.34 -11.49 2.78
N THR A 60 4.22 -12.23 3.89
CA THR A 60 3.45 -13.49 3.96
C THR A 60 1.96 -13.21 3.75
N TYR A 61 1.42 -12.24 4.48
CA TYR A 61 0.01 -11.85 4.34
C TYR A 61 -0.29 -11.26 2.95
N LEU A 62 0.59 -10.43 2.40
CA LEU A 62 0.46 -9.91 1.04
C LEU A 62 0.44 -11.06 0.01
N THR A 63 1.32 -12.06 0.19
CA THR A 63 1.35 -13.25 -0.68
C THR A 63 0.04 -14.00 -0.64
N MET A 64 -0.49 -14.28 0.55
CA MET A 64 -1.78 -14.96 0.72
C MET A 64 -2.94 -14.20 0.06
N ARG A 65 -2.92 -12.86 0.09
CA ARG A 65 -3.92 -12.04 -0.62
C ARG A 65 -3.83 -12.20 -2.13
N VAL A 66 -2.62 -12.16 -2.70
CA VAL A 66 -2.41 -12.35 -4.14
C VAL A 66 -2.85 -13.74 -4.56
N GLU A 67 -2.45 -14.78 -3.84
CA GLU A 67 -2.88 -16.16 -4.11
C GLU A 67 -4.41 -16.31 -4.07
N ARG A 68 -5.07 -15.65 -3.11
CA ARG A 68 -6.54 -15.64 -3.05
C ARG A 68 -7.16 -15.00 -4.30
N LEU A 69 -6.61 -13.88 -4.77
CA LEU A 69 -7.10 -13.20 -5.98
C LEU A 69 -6.91 -14.07 -7.23
N GLU A 70 -5.84 -14.87 -7.29
CA GLU A 70 -5.58 -15.79 -8.40
C GLU A 70 -6.50 -17.03 -8.42
N THR A 71 -7.07 -17.43 -7.27
CA THR A 71 -7.95 -18.62 -7.20
C THR A 71 -9.27 -18.45 -7.97
N GLY A 72 -9.68 -17.22 -8.28
CA GLY A 72 -11.00 -16.92 -8.83
C GLY A 72 -12.16 -17.07 -7.83
N MET A 73 -11.88 -17.41 -6.56
CA MET A 73 -12.90 -17.52 -5.50
C MET A 73 -13.05 -16.23 -4.69
N ALA A 74 -12.35 -15.16 -5.10
CA ALA A 74 -12.56 -13.83 -4.58
C ALA A 74 -13.84 -13.25 -5.18
N TRP A 75 -15.01 -13.72 -4.71
CA TRP A 75 -16.33 -13.29 -5.22
C TRP A 75 -16.56 -11.77 -5.21
N GLY A 76 -15.87 -11.04 -4.33
CA GLY A 76 -15.91 -9.57 -4.33
C GLY A 76 -15.22 -8.91 -5.54
N GLU A 77 -14.39 -9.67 -6.26
CA GLU A 77 -13.67 -9.27 -7.48
C GLU A 77 -14.11 -10.13 -8.67
N ASP A 78 -15.33 -10.69 -8.63
CA ASP A 78 -15.96 -11.34 -9.78
C ASP A 78 -17.39 -10.79 -9.99
N PRO A 79 -17.63 -9.91 -10.98
CA PRO A 79 -16.69 -9.49 -12.00
C PRO A 79 -15.62 -8.53 -11.45
N PRO A 80 -14.42 -8.53 -12.03
CA PRO A 80 -13.28 -7.84 -11.45
C PRO A 80 -13.38 -6.32 -11.57
N SER A 81 -12.96 -5.62 -10.52
CA SER A 81 -13.01 -4.17 -10.42
C SER A 81 -12.19 -3.50 -11.53
N ARG A 82 -12.73 -2.42 -12.11
CA ARG A 82 -11.97 -1.54 -13.03
C ARG A 82 -11.34 -0.43 -12.19
N THR A 83 -10.03 -0.51 -11.99
CA THR A 83 -9.27 0.42 -11.18
C THR A 83 -8.46 1.39 -12.04
N ARG A 84 -8.19 2.57 -11.48
CA ARG A 84 -7.25 3.55 -12.02
C ARG A 84 -6.52 4.23 -10.87
N HIS A 85 -5.23 3.99 -10.75
CA HIS A 85 -4.39 4.61 -9.73
C HIS A 85 -3.78 5.91 -10.26
N LEU A 86 -4.29 7.05 -9.79
CA LEU A 86 -3.75 8.37 -10.12
C LEU A 86 -2.66 8.75 -9.12
N VAL A 87 -1.42 8.79 -9.57
CA VAL A 87 -0.24 9.12 -8.75
C VAL A 87 0.09 10.61 -8.89
N GLY A 88 0.19 11.31 -7.76
CA GLY A 88 0.52 12.73 -7.71
C GLY A 88 1.09 13.13 -6.35
N ASN A 89 1.53 14.40 -6.26
CA ASN A 89 1.98 15.04 -5.03
C ASN A 89 3.03 14.24 -4.24
N LEU A 90 3.94 13.59 -4.98
CA LEU A 90 5.03 12.81 -4.41
C LEU A 90 6.13 13.74 -3.88
N VAL A 91 6.45 13.59 -2.61
CA VAL A 91 7.64 14.15 -1.98
C VAL A 91 8.63 13.02 -1.78
N VAL A 92 9.88 13.24 -2.19
CA VAL A 92 10.95 12.25 -2.18
C VAL A 92 12.09 12.76 -1.30
N GLU A 93 12.41 12.00 -0.25
CA GLU A 93 13.41 12.33 0.75
C GLU A 93 14.47 11.21 0.80
N PRO A 94 15.65 11.42 0.21
CA PRO A 94 16.75 10.46 0.27
C PRO A 94 17.20 10.22 1.71
N GLN A 95 17.55 8.98 2.04
CA GLN A 95 18.12 8.60 3.33
C GLN A 95 19.63 8.31 3.20
N PRO A 96 20.40 8.42 4.30
CA PRO A 96 21.86 8.26 4.28
C PRO A 96 22.37 6.86 3.88
N ASP A 97 21.54 5.84 4.07
CA ASP A 97 21.79 4.43 3.75
C ASP A 97 21.47 4.07 2.28
N GLY A 98 21.00 5.03 1.48
CA GLY A 98 20.59 4.81 0.10
C GLY A 98 19.12 4.44 -0.06
N GLU A 99 18.36 4.34 1.04
CA GLU A 99 16.91 4.24 0.99
C GLU A 99 16.27 5.57 0.62
N VAL A 100 14.98 5.53 0.31
CA VAL A 100 14.21 6.72 -0.04
C VAL A 100 12.88 6.71 0.71
N ARG A 101 12.64 7.76 1.50
CA ARG A 101 11.34 8.00 2.12
C ARG A 101 10.46 8.77 1.15
N ILE A 102 9.24 8.29 0.95
CA ILE A 102 8.31 8.86 -0.02
C ILE A 102 6.98 9.13 0.67
N ALA A 103 6.42 10.32 0.43
CA ALA A 103 5.13 10.74 0.97
C ALA A 103 4.21 11.24 -0.15
N SER A 104 2.91 10.95 -0.03
CA SER A 104 1.84 11.47 -0.87
C SER A 104 0.66 11.92 -0.01
N ASP A 105 -0.11 12.88 -0.49
CA ASP A 105 -1.20 13.54 0.24
C ASP A 105 -2.48 12.69 0.39
N ARG A 106 -2.66 11.68 -0.47
CA ARG A 106 -3.91 10.91 -0.55
C ARG A 106 -3.85 9.47 -0.12
N VAL A 107 -2.66 8.89 0.01
CA VAL A 107 -2.46 7.54 0.55
C VAL A 107 -1.13 7.55 1.29
N ILE A 108 -1.17 7.46 2.62
CA ILE A 108 0.02 7.08 3.38
C ILE A 108 0.18 5.58 3.14
N LEU A 109 0.80 5.24 2.02
CA LEU A 109 1.44 3.95 1.81
C LEU A 109 2.89 4.17 2.17
N THR A 110 3.27 3.80 3.39
CA THR A 110 4.69 3.68 3.72
C THR A 110 5.21 2.44 3.00
N VAL A 111 5.57 2.60 1.73
CA VAL A 111 6.35 1.58 1.03
C VAL A 111 7.81 1.87 1.34
N VAL A 112 8.40 1.05 2.19
CA VAL A 112 9.87 0.93 2.25
C VAL A 112 10.25 0.17 0.98
N LEU A 113 10.80 0.89 0.00
CA LEU A 113 11.41 0.28 -1.19
C LEU A 113 12.88 0.08 -0.87
N ALA A 114 13.34 -1.17 -0.80
CA ALA A 114 14.76 -1.48 -0.93
C ALA A 114 15.02 -2.18 -2.28
N HIS A 115 15.86 -1.50 -3.06
CA HIS A 115 16.56 -1.89 -4.30
C HIS A 115 15.74 -2.29 -5.54
#